data_AF-A0A1I0I0T8-F1
#
_entry.id   AF-A0A1I0I0T8-F1
#
_cell.length_a   1.000
_cell.length_b   1.000
_cell.length_c   1.000
_cell.angle_alpha   90.00
_cell.angle_beta   90.00
_cell.angle_gamma   90.00
#
_symmetry.space_group_name_H-M   'P 1'
#
loop_
_entity.id
_entity.type
_entity.pdbx_description
1 polymer ?
#
loop_
_entity_poly.entity_id
_entity_poly.type
_entity_poly.pdbx_seq_one_letter_code
_entity_poly.pdbx_strand_id
1 'polypeptide(L)' 'MKTQQVAEFFGNKKKLAEALGIKPSAVTMWGETIPVSRQYQIEVLSKGKFKASRTLAA' A
#
# COMPACT_ATOMS: atom_id res chain seq x y z
N MET A 1 4.71 -3.91 5.54
CA MET A 1 3.42 -3.19 5.57
C MET A 1 2.31 -4.15 5.15
N LYS A 2 1.34 -4.45 6.02
CA LYS A 2 0.27 -5.43 5.72
C LYS A 2 -0.80 -4.81 4.83
N THR A 3 -1.19 -5.52 3.75
CA THR A 3 -2.18 -5.04 2.78
C THR A 3 -3.52 -4.72 3.43
N GLN A 4 -3.98 -5.59 4.33
CA GLN A 4 -5.29 -5.46 4.98
C GLN A 4 -5.38 -4.19 5.86
N GLN A 5 -4.37 -3.94 6.69
CA GLN A 5 -4.33 -2.75 7.55
C GLN A 5 -4.33 -1.44 6.76
N VAL A 6 -3.59 -1.42 5.64
CA VAL A 6 -3.59 -0.25 4.75
C VAL A 6 -4.94 -0.11 4.07
N ALA A 7 -5.48 -1.19 3.53
CA ALA A 7 -6.80 -1.16 2.88
C ALA A 7 -7.88 -0.63 3.82
N GLU A 8 -7.88 -1.03 5.09
CA GLU A 8 -8.80 -0.51 6.11
C GLU A 8 -8.61 0.99 6.38
N PHE A 9 -7.36 1.48 6.43
CA PHE A 9 -7.10 2.92 6.59
C PHE A 9 -7.64 3.75 5.43
N PHE A 10 -7.51 3.26 4.20
CA PHE A 10 -8.10 3.90 3.02
C PHE A 10 -9.61 3.59 2.86
N GLY A 11 -10.18 2.79 3.77
CA GLY A 11 -11.57 2.35 3.81
C GLY A 11 -11.78 0.95 3.24
N ASN A 12 -11.24 0.65 2.06
CA ASN A 12 -11.18 -0.71 1.51
C ASN A 12 -10.14 -0.83 0.38
N LYS A 13 -9.95 -2.04 -0.15
CA LYS A 13 -9.00 -2.33 -1.24
C LYS A 13 -9.29 -1.53 -2.52
N LYS A 14 -10.57 -1.22 -2.82
CA LYS A 14 -10.96 -0.43 -3.99
C LYS A 14 -10.55 1.05 -3.82
N LYS A 15 -10.83 1.66 -2.67
CA LYS A 15 -10.42 3.03 -2.35
C LYS A 15 -8.89 3.18 -2.28
N LEU A 16 -8.19 2.17 -1.77
CA LEU A 16 -6.73 2.11 -1.84
C LEU A 16 -6.23 2.11 -3.28
N ALA A 17 -6.86 1.33 -4.17
CA ALA A 17 -6.52 1.30 -5.59
C ALA A 17 -6.77 2.65 -6.27
N GLU A 18 -7.90 3.29 -5.98
CA GLU A 18 -8.24 4.64 -6.48
C GLU A 18 -7.23 5.68 -6.01
N ALA A 19 -6.87 5.67 -4.73
CA ALA A 19 -5.85 6.58 -4.17
C ALA A 19 -4.46 6.40 -4.82
N LEU A 20 -4.15 5.18 -5.27
CA LEU A 20 -2.89 4.84 -5.94
C LEU A 20 -2.96 4.93 -7.47
N GLY A 21 -4.12 5.28 -8.05
CA GLY A 21 -4.32 5.35 -9.49
C GLY A 21 -4.16 4.00 -10.20
N ILE A 22 -4.52 2.89 -9.55
CA ILE A 22 -4.40 1.53 -10.12
C ILE A 22 -5.72 0.78 -10.13
N LYS A 23 -5.73 -0.34 -10.85
CA LYS A 23 -6.88 -1.26 -10.86
C LYS A 23 -6.99 -1.99 -9.51
N PRO A 24 -8.21 -2.21 -8.97
CA PRO A 24 -8.41 -2.96 -7.72
C PRO A 24 -7.84 -4.38 -7.74
N SER A 25 -7.78 -5.02 -8.92
CA SER A 25 -7.17 -6.35 -9.08
C SER A 25 -5.69 -6.37 -8.71
N ALA A 26 -4.96 -5.27 -8.92
CA ALA A 26 -3.57 -5.16 -8.53
C ALA A 26 -3.39 -5.22 -7.01
N VAL A 27 -4.29 -4.59 -6.25
CA VAL A 27 -4.29 -4.62 -4.77
C VAL A 27 -4.56 -6.03 -4.25
N THR A 28 -5.49 -6.76 -4.89
CA THR A 28 -5.77 -8.16 -4.55
C THR A 28 -4.56 -9.06 -4.77
N MET A 29 -3.76 -8.79 -5.81
CA MET A 29 -2.59 -9.59 -6.17
C MET A 29 -1.41 -9.47 -5.19
N TRP A 30 -1.39 -8.44 -4.31
CA TRP A 30 -0.31 -8.27 -3.33
C TRP A 30 -0.30 -9.33 -2.22
N GLY A 31 -1.42 -10.04 -1.99
CA GLY A 31 -1.52 -10.97 -0.87
C GLY A 31 -1.40 -10.25 0.49
N GLU A 32 -0.62 -10.82 1.41
CA GLU A 32 -0.49 -10.29 2.77
C GLU A 32 0.34 -9.00 2.84
N THR A 33 1.35 -8.86 1.97
CA THR A 33 2.33 -7.77 2.06
C THR A 33 2.37 -6.92 0.80
N ILE A 34 2.45 -5.60 1.00
CA ILE A 34 2.47 -4.65 -0.11
C ILE A 34 3.87 -4.61 -0.74
N PRO A 35 4.02 -4.61 -2.07
CA PRO A 35 5.31 -4.43 -2.73
C PRO A 35 6.02 -3.14 -2.29
N VAL A 36 7.34 -3.19 -2.11
CA VAL A 36 8.14 -2.06 -1.57
C VAL A 36 7.92 -0.77 -2.35
N SER A 37 7.85 -0.81 -3.68
CA SER A 37 7.56 0.36 -4.52
C SER A 37 6.23 1.05 -4.17
N ARG A 38 5.21 0.27 -3.82
CA ARG A 38 3.89 0.78 -3.40
C ARG A 38 3.88 1.27 -1.96
N GLN A 39 4.69 0.67 -1.10
CA GLN A 39 4.84 1.12 0.28
C GLN A 39 5.30 2.59 0.35
N TYR A 40 6.22 3.02 -0.52
CA TYR A 40 6.65 4.42 -0.59
C TYR A 40 5.50 5.37 -0.97
N GLN A 41 4.71 5.02 -2.00
CA GLN A 41 3.54 5.80 -2.40
C GLN A 41 2.53 5.91 -1.24
N ILE A 42 2.30 4.81 -0.53
CA ILE A 42 1.41 4.77 0.63
C ILE A 42 1.95 5.59 1.79
N GLU A 43 3.27 5.61 2.04
CA GLU A 43 3.88 6.47 3.08
C GLU A 43 3.56 7.95 2.82
N VAL A 44 3.66 8.40 1.56
CA VAL A 44 3.32 9.79 1.19
C VAL A 44 1.81 10.05 1.34
N LEU A 45 0.96 9.19 0.78
CA LEU A 45 -0.50 9.36 0.82
C LEU A 45 -1.08 9.28 2.25
N SER A 46 -0.47 8.47 3.10
CA SER A 46 -0.86 8.32 4.51
C SER A 46 -0.21 9.35 5.43
N LYS A 47 0.50 10.35 4.87
CA LYS A 47 1.22 11.39 5.62
C LYS A 47 2.15 10.80 6.70
N GLY A 48 2.83 9.71 6.37
CA GLY A 48 3.80 9.06 7.25
C GLY A 48 3.21 8.09 8.29
N LYS A 49 1.89 7.85 8.31
CA LYS A 49 1.26 6.87 9.20
C LYS A 49 1.76 5.44 8.94
N PHE A 50 1.95 5.10 7.67
CA PHE A 50 2.62 3.87 7.28
C PHE A 50 4.03 4.18 6.80
N LYS A 51 4.99 3.34 7.21
CA LYS A 51 6.40 3.48 6.83
C LYS A 51 6.80 2.37 5.85
N ALA A 52 7.41 2.76 4.75
CA ALA A 52 7.95 1.80 3.81
C ALA A 52 9.14 1.06 4.41
N SER A 53 9.28 -0.21 4.06
CA SER A 53 10.47 -0.98 4.41
C SER A 53 11.66 -0.38 3.68
N ARG A 54 12.56 0.26 4.42
CA ARG A 54 13.83 0.81 3.92
C ARG A 54 14.94 -0.23 3.95
N THR A 55 14.61 -1.49 3.67
CA THR A 55 15.65 -2.48 3.48
C THR A 55 16.29 -2.17 2.13
N LEU A 56 17.36 -1.37 2.15
CA LEU A 56 18.34 -1.40 1.08
C LEU A 56 18.81 -2.85 1.01
N ALA A 57 18.39 -3.58 -0.02
CA ALA A 57 19.20 -4.68 -0.48
C ALA A 57 20.48 -4.01 -1.03
N ALA A 58 21.50 -3.96 -0.18
CA ALA A 58 22.86 -3.67 -0.58
C ALA A 58 23.38 -4.80 -1.47
#